data_AF-A0A943DE78-F1
#
_entry.id   AF-A0A943DE78-F1
#
_cell.length_a   1.000
_cell.length_b   1.000
_cell.length_c   1.000
_cell.angle_alpha   90.00
_cell.angle_beta   90.00
_cell.angle_gamma   90.00
#
_symmetry.space_group_name_H-M   'P 1'
#
loop_
_entity.id
_entity.type
_entity.pdbx_description
1 polymer ?
#
loop_
_entity_poly.entity_id
_entity_poly.type
_entity_poly.pdbx_seq_one_letter_code
_entity_poly.pdbx_strand_id
1 'polypeptide(L)'
;MKITVKKLADLRKPAHNIRRHSDKQITEYIRSIEMFGQIKPLVVDEHGEIIAGNGLFEALTRMGRETCDCYVVTGLTDVQKKKLMMADNKVYELGFTDTDAIEQLVKELDGDTDVPGWDADLLKMLDSTIEEADEIVNDYGSFPDTEVANMNRRPVEEHIPYADTPSYPVAPPADETPPAPAQPAAQTPAAVSDNAGVSTYTPQDSPAQPPQSGDDGRRYIICPKCGERICL
;
A
#
# COMPACT_ATOMS: atom_id res chain seq x y z
N MET A 1 -28.75 4.18 -0.33
CA MET A 1 -28.77 3.49 -1.65
C MET A 1 -29.20 2.05 -1.43
N LYS A 2 -29.84 1.42 -2.43
CA LYS A 2 -30.26 0.01 -2.36
C LYS A 2 -29.23 -0.85 -3.10
N ILE A 3 -28.82 -1.97 -2.51
CA ILE A 3 -27.97 -2.97 -3.18
C ILE A 3 -28.79 -3.68 -4.24
N THR A 4 -28.20 -3.86 -5.42
CA THR A 4 -28.79 -4.59 -6.55
C THR A 4 -27.80 -5.61 -7.09
N VAL A 5 -28.28 -6.81 -7.39
CA VAL A 5 -27.48 -7.85 -8.05
C VAL A 5 -27.38 -7.53 -9.54
N LYS A 6 -26.16 -7.54 -10.08
CA LYS A 6 -25.86 -7.34 -11.51
C LYS A 6 -25.02 -8.48 -12.04
N LYS A 7 -25.11 -8.78 -13.33
CA LYS A 7 -24.19 -9.70 -13.98
C LYS A 7 -22.85 -9.03 -14.16
N LEU A 8 -21.76 -9.75 -13.89
CA LEU A 8 -20.40 -9.24 -14.09
C LEU A 8 -20.13 -8.92 -15.56
N ALA A 9 -20.73 -9.68 -16.49
CA ALA A 9 -20.64 -9.44 -17.93
C ALA A 9 -21.24 -8.10 -18.38
N ASP A 10 -22.16 -7.52 -17.60
CA ASP A 10 -22.78 -6.22 -17.92
C ASP A 10 -21.95 -5.03 -17.41
N LEU A 11 -20.88 -5.30 -16.65
CA LEU A 11 -20.03 -4.27 -16.05
C LEU A 11 -18.77 -4.05 -16.86
N ARG A 12 -18.32 -2.79 -16.94
CA ARG A 12 -17.08 -2.41 -17.60
C ARG A 12 -16.15 -1.66 -16.67
N LYS A 13 -14.86 -1.99 -16.75
CA LYS A 13 -13.80 -1.18 -16.14
C LYS A 13 -13.75 0.18 -16.85
N PRO A 14 -13.45 1.28 -16.13
CA PRO A 14 -13.30 2.59 -16.75
C PRO A 14 -12.08 2.61 -17.66
N ALA A 15 -12.10 3.46 -18.69
CA ALA A 15 -11.02 3.57 -19.67
C ALA A 15 -9.65 3.88 -19.02
N HIS A 16 -9.65 4.64 -17.93
CA HIS A 16 -8.46 4.99 -17.17
C HIS A 16 -8.66 4.60 -15.71
N ASN A 17 -8.31 3.37 -15.37
CA ASN A 17 -8.28 2.96 -13.96
C ASN A 17 -7.02 3.54 -13.29
N ILE A 18 -7.24 4.38 -12.28
CA ILE A 18 -6.15 5.08 -11.58
C ILE A 18 -5.40 4.18 -10.59
N ARG A 19 -6.02 3.09 -10.11
CA ARG A 19 -5.40 2.15 -9.17
C ARG A 19 -5.14 0.81 -9.84
N ARG A 20 -3.88 0.37 -9.81
CA ARG A 20 -3.49 -0.98 -10.23
C ARG A 20 -3.52 -1.91 -9.03
N HIS A 21 -3.90 -3.16 -9.27
CA HIS A 21 -3.99 -4.20 -8.24
C HIS A 21 -2.94 -5.27 -8.52
N SER A 22 -2.17 -5.63 -7.50
CA SER A 22 -1.20 -6.72 -7.60
C SER A 22 -1.89 -8.08 -7.44
N ASP A 23 -1.27 -9.15 -7.94
CA ASP A 23 -1.82 -10.50 -7.77
C ASP A 23 -1.96 -10.91 -6.30
N LYS A 24 -1.02 -10.50 -5.44
CA LYS A 24 -1.13 -10.68 -3.98
C LYS A 24 -2.41 -10.01 -3.46
N GLN A 25 -2.66 -8.76 -3.83
CA GLN A 25 -3.87 -8.05 -3.39
C GLN A 25 -5.14 -8.74 -3.88
N ILE A 26 -5.18 -9.21 -5.13
CA ILE A 26 -6.35 -9.92 -5.66
C ILE A 26 -6.56 -11.26 -4.95
N THR A 27 -5.48 -11.97 -4.61
CA THR A 27 -5.54 -13.23 -3.86
C THR A 27 -6.14 -13.01 -2.47
N GLU A 28 -5.71 -11.98 -1.75
CA GLU A 28 -6.28 -11.65 -0.43
C GLU A 28 -7.73 -11.16 -0.54
N TYR A 29 -8.09 -10.49 -1.63
CA TYR A 29 -9.50 -10.18 -1.92
C TYR A 29 -10.33 -11.45 -2.08
N ILE A 30 -9.85 -12.44 -2.83
CA ILE A 30 -10.54 -13.72 -3.01
C ILE A 30 -10.72 -14.39 -1.65
N ARG A 31 -9.66 -14.49 -0.84
CA ARG A 31 -9.72 -15.07 0.52
C ARG A 31 -10.77 -14.37 1.39
N SER A 32 -10.80 -13.04 1.37
CA SER A 32 -11.81 -12.26 2.09
C SER A 32 -13.23 -12.56 1.63
N ILE A 33 -13.46 -12.71 0.31
CA ILE A 33 -14.78 -13.04 -0.24
C ILE A 33 -15.18 -14.49 0.09
N GLU A 34 -14.23 -15.42 0.12
CA GLU A 34 -14.48 -16.81 0.51
C GLU A 34 -14.87 -16.92 1.99
N MET A 35 -14.22 -16.14 2.85
CA MET A 35 -14.44 -16.15 4.29
C MET A 35 -15.73 -15.42 4.70
N PHE A 36 -15.99 -14.23 4.13
CA PHE A 36 -17.08 -13.35 4.58
C PHE A 36 -18.19 -13.12 3.56
N GLY A 37 -18.04 -13.64 2.34
CA GLY A 37 -18.89 -13.27 1.21
C GLY A 37 -18.62 -11.84 0.72
N GLN A 38 -19.44 -11.38 -0.22
CA GLN A 38 -19.34 -10.02 -0.75
C GLN A 38 -20.02 -9.01 0.19
N ILE A 39 -19.30 -8.54 1.22
CA ILE A 39 -19.83 -7.53 2.14
C ILE A 39 -19.89 -6.13 1.49
N LYS A 40 -18.84 -5.75 0.75
CA LYS A 40 -18.80 -4.44 0.08
C LYS A 40 -19.31 -4.55 -1.36
N PRO A 41 -20.41 -3.88 -1.74
CA PRO A 41 -20.86 -3.85 -3.12
C PRO A 41 -19.94 -2.99 -4.00
N LEU A 42 -19.91 -3.30 -5.30
CA LEU A 42 -19.30 -2.44 -6.32
C LEU A 42 -20.08 -1.13 -6.45
N VAL A 43 -19.43 -0.04 -6.82
CA VAL A 43 -20.12 1.21 -7.16
C VAL A 43 -20.05 1.40 -8.66
N VAL A 44 -21.20 1.40 -9.31
CA VAL A 44 -21.32 1.49 -10.77
C VAL A 44 -22.24 2.63 -11.16
N ASP A 45 -22.01 3.20 -12.34
CA ASP A 45 -22.93 4.19 -12.91
C ASP A 45 -24.17 3.55 -13.55
N GLU A 46 -25.09 4.38 -14.02
CA GLU A 46 -26.32 3.95 -14.71
C GLU A 46 -26.09 3.11 -15.98
N HIS A 47 -24.88 3.15 -16.54
CA HIS A 47 -24.51 2.44 -17.75
C HIS A 47 -23.66 1.19 -17.47
N GLY A 48 -23.36 0.86 -16.20
CA GLY A 48 -22.54 -0.29 -15.82
C GLY A 48 -21.03 -0.02 -15.81
N GLU A 49 -20.59 1.24 -15.91
CA GLU A 49 -19.19 1.59 -15.69
C GLU A 49 -18.84 1.55 -14.20
N ILE A 50 -17.78 0.82 -13.86
CA ILE A 50 -17.31 0.70 -12.48
C ILE A 50 -16.61 1.99 -12.07
N ILE A 51 -17.17 2.69 -11.09
CA ILE A 51 -16.59 3.90 -10.50
C ILE A 51 -15.64 3.53 -9.37
N ALA A 52 -16.03 2.57 -8.50
CA ALA A 52 -15.23 2.09 -7.39
C ALA A 52 -15.36 0.57 -7.22
N GLY A 53 -14.24 -0.07 -6.83
CA GLY A 53 -14.16 -1.51 -6.59
C GLY A 53 -13.59 -2.34 -7.75
N ASN A 54 -12.73 -1.77 -8.61
CA ASN A 54 -12.09 -2.52 -9.72
C ASN A 54 -11.36 -3.79 -9.26
N GLY A 55 -10.69 -3.77 -8.09
CA GLY A 55 -10.03 -4.96 -7.51
C GLY A 55 -11.01 -6.04 -7.07
N LEU A 56 -12.14 -5.65 -6.47
CA LEU A 56 -13.22 -6.57 -6.12
C LEU A 56 -13.85 -7.21 -7.37
N PHE A 57 -14.10 -6.41 -8.41
CA PHE A 57 -14.60 -6.91 -9.69
C PHE A 57 -13.64 -7.95 -10.28
N GLU A 58 -12.33 -7.70 -10.22
CA GLU A 58 -11.32 -8.63 -10.71
C GLU A 58 -11.26 -9.92 -9.88
N ALA A 59 -11.34 -9.82 -8.55
CA ALA A 59 -11.42 -11.00 -7.68
C ALA A 59 -12.64 -11.86 -8.00
N LEU A 60 -13.84 -11.26 -8.07
CA LEU A 60 -15.07 -11.97 -8.42
C LEU A 60 -15.01 -12.62 -9.81
N THR A 61 -14.37 -11.94 -10.77
CA THR A 61 -14.14 -12.48 -12.11
C THR A 61 -13.20 -13.70 -12.06
N ARG A 62 -12.09 -13.62 -11.32
CA ARG A 62 -11.15 -14.76 -11.15
C ARG A 62 -11.79 -15.94 -10.43
N MET A 63 -12.73 -15.68 -9.52
CA MET A 63 -13.52 -16.72 -8.85
C MET A 63 -14.58 -17.36 -9.77
N GLY A 64 -14.77 -16.86 -11.00
CA GLY A 64 -15.79 -17.38 -11.92
C GLY A 64 -17.22 -17.08 -11.49
N ARG A 65 -17.44 -16.04 -10.67
CA ARG A 65 -18.81 -15.60 -10.32
C ARG A 65 -19.50 -15.05 -11.58
N GLU A 66 -20.81 -15.26 -11.68
CA GLU A 66 -21.62 -14.69 -12.77
C GLU A 66 -22.22 -13.33 -12.38
N THR A 67 -22.46 -13.12 -11.09
CA THR A 67 -23.14 -11.94 -10.56
C THR A 67 -22.42 -11.35 -9.36
N CYS A 68 -22.69 -10.08 -9.08
CA CYS A 68 -22.13 -9.34 -7.97
C CYS A 68 -23.13 -8.31 -7.42
N ASP A 69 -22.98 -7.97 -6.14
CA ASP A 69 -23.71 -6.89 -5.49
C ASP A 69 -23.14 -5.53 -5.88
N CYS A 70 -24.04 -4.62 -6.26
CA CYS A 70 -23.71 -3.30 -6.76
C CYS A 70 -24.62 -2.22 -6.16
N TYR A 71 -24.03 -1.07 -5.85
CA TYR A 71 -24.73 0.20 -5.79
C TYR A 71 -24.71 0.86 -7.18
N VAL A 72 -25.90 1.04 -7.75
CA VAL A 72 -26.08 1.80 -8.99
C VAL A 72 -26.30 3.27 -8.62
N VAL A 73 -25.36 4.12 -9.02
CA VAL A 73 -25.41 5.56 -8.80
C VAL A 73 -25.93 6.22 -10.07
N THR A 74 -26.99 7.00 -9.93
CA THR A 74 -27.62 7.73 -11.05
C THR A 74 -27.56 9.22 -10.82
N GLY A 75 -27.49 10.02 -11.89
CA GLY A 75 -27.60 11.48 -11.82
C GLY A 75 -26.28 12.21 -11.50
N LEU A 76 -25.15 11.50 -11.52
CA LEU A 76 -23.83 12.14 -11.50
C LEU A 76 -23.43 12.54 -12.91
N THR A 77 -22.92 13.77 -13.05
CA THR A 77 -22.20 14.19 -14.26
C THR A 77 -20.91 13.39 -14.44
N ASP A 78 -20.39 13.31 -15.67
CA ASP A 78 -19.11 12.64 -15.95
C ASP A 78 -17.95 13.19 -15.12
N VAL A 79 -17.96 14.49 -14.85
CA VAL A 79 -16.98 15.15 -13.98
C VAL A 79 -17.11 14.65 -12.54
N GLN A 80 -18.32 14.51 -12.02
CA GLN A 80 -18.54 13.96 -10.68
C GLN A 80 -18.15 12.49 -10.59
N LYS A 81 -18.44 11.67 -11.61
CA LYS A 81 -18.00 10.26 -11.68
C LYS A 81 -16.48 10.14 -11.59
N LYS A 82 -15.74 10.96 -12.36
CA LYS A 82 -14.27 11.04 -12.30
C LYS A 82 -13.76 11.49 -10.93
N LYS A 83 -14.36 12.53 -10.35
CA LYS A 83 -14.04 12.99 -8.98
C LYS A 83 -14.24 11.89 -7.95
N LEU A 84 -15.34 11.14 -8.05
CA LEU A 84 -15.63 10.03 -7.15
C LEU A 84 -14.59 8.92 -7.26
N MET A 85 -14.20 8.55 -8.49
CA MET A 85 -13.13 7.57 -8.73
C MET A 85 -11.79 7.99 -8.11
N MET A 86 -11.44 9.28 -8.22
CA MET A 86 -10.23 9.84 -7.61
C MET A 86 -10.32 9.87 -6.08
N ALA A 87 -11.46 10.29 -5.55
CA ALA A 87 -11.68 10.41 -4.11
C ALA A 87 -11.67 9.05 -3.41
N ASP A 88 -12.31 8.02 -3.96
CA ASP A 88 -12.36 6.67 -3.37
C ASP A 88 -10.95 6.12 -3.10
N ASN A 89 -10.03 6.31 -4.05
CA ASN A 89 -8.64 5.88 -3.90
C ASN A 89 -7.87 6.79 -2.95
N LYS A 90 -7.98 8.12 -3.11
CA LYS A 90 -7.17 9.05 -2.33
C LYS A 90 -7.56 9.11 -0.86
N VAL A 91 -8.86 9.09 -0.56
CA VAL A 91 -9.35 9.14 0.82
C VAL A 91 -8.88 7.92 1.61
N TYR A 92 -8.87 6.74 0.99
CA TYR A 92 -8.32 5.54 1.61
C TYR A 92 -6.81 5.68 1.90
N GLU A 93 -6.02 6.23 0.98
CA GLU A 93 -4.58 6.46 1.17
C GLU A 93 -4.22 7.49 2.25
N LEU A 94 -5.14 8.41 2.57
CA LEU A 94 -4.89 9.43 3.58
C LEU A 94 -5.04 8.88 5.01
N GLY A 95 -5.67 7.72 5.17
CA GLY A 95 -5.75 7.03 6.45
C GLY A 95 -4.42 6.42 6.86
N PHE A 96 -4.26 6.21 8.16
CA PHE A 96 -3.20 5.39 8.73
C PHE A 96 -3.85 4.36 9.66
N THR A 97 -3.11 3.30 9.94
CA THR A 97 -3.57 2.26 10.86
C THR A 97 -2.98 2.51 12.24
N ASP A 98 -3.83 2.44 13.25
CA ASP A 98 -3.44 2.53 14.65
C ASP A 98 -2.97 1.16 15.13
N THR A 99 -1.67 1.05 15.40
CA THR A 99 -1.02 -0.21 15.81
C THR A 99 -1.52 -0.71 17.16
N ASP A 100 -1.79 0.19 18.10
CA ASP A 100 -2.25 -0.18 19.44
C ASP A 100 -3.66 -0.79 19.36
N ALA A 101 -4.51 -0.23 18.49
CA ALA A 101 -5.83 -0.77 18.22
C ALA A 101 -5.79 -2.15 17.53
N ILE A 102 -4.81 -2.38 16.64
CA ILE A 102 -4.61 -3.71 16.02
C ILE A 102 -4.23 -4.73 17.08
N GLU A 103 -3.28 -4.41 17.96
CA GLU A 103 -2.83 -5.33 19.01
C GLU A 103 -4.01 -5.75 19.91
N GLN A 104 -4.85 -4.79 20.30
CA GLN A 104 -6.04 -5.10 21.08
C GLN A 104 -7.01 -6.01 20.32
N LEU A 105 -7.29 -5.72 19.04
CA LEU A 105 -8.18 -6.55 18.23
C LEU A 105 -7.63 -7.97 18.05
N VAL A 106 -6.32 -8.13 17.88
CA VAL A 106 -5.67 -9.44 17.73
C VAL A 106 -5.88 -10.29 18.99
N LYS A 107 -5.73 -9.70 20.19
CA LYS A 107 -6.02 -10.39 21.46
C LYS A 107 -7.48 -10.81 21.62
N GLU A 108 -8.40 -10.16 20.90
CA GLU A 108 -9.81 -10.51 20.87
C GLU A 108 -10.13 -11.64 19.87
N LEU A 109 -9.18 -12.05 19.02
CA LEU A 109 -9.35 -13.14 18.04
C LEU A 109 -9.21 -14.56 18.64
N ASP A 110 -8.85 -14.68 19.92
CA ASP A 110 -8.74 -15.97 20.63
C ASP A 110 -7.85 -17.00 19.88
N GLY A 111 -6.70 -16.54 19.37
CA GLY A 111 -5.77 -17.35 18.59
C GLY A 111 -6.14 -17.59 17.11
N ASP A 112 -7.29 -17.13 16.63
CA ASP A 112 -7.65 -17.20 15.20
C ASP A 112 -7.00 -16.06 14.40
N THR A 113 -5.75 -16.28 14.01
CA THR A 113 -4.94 -15.28 13.29
C THR A 113 -5.08 -15.36 11.77
N ASP A 114 -6.05 -16.10 11.23
CA ASP A 114 -6.25 -16.20 9.78
C ASP A 114 -6.99 -14.99 9.20
N VAL A 115 -6.30 -13.86 9.10
CA VAL A 115 -6.90 -12.61 8.62
C VAL A 115 -6.42 -12.30 7.19
N PRO A 116 -7.32 -12.21 6.20
CA PRO A 116 -6.96 -11.85 4.83
C PRO A 116 -6.18 -10.53 4.76
N GLY A 117 -5.06 -10.53 4.05
CA GLY A 117 -4.16 -9.38 3.91
C GLY A 117 -3.11 -9.24 5.00
N TRP A 118 -3.19 -10.01 6.08
CA TRP A 118 -2.22 -9.99 7.17
C TRP A 118 -1.30 -11.21 7.13
N ASP A 119 -0.13 -11.04 7.73
CA ASP A 119 0.80 -12.14 7.96
C ASP A 119 0.36 -12.86 9.25
N ALA A 120 0.00 -14.15 9.12
CA ALA A 120 -0.51 -14.92 10.25
C ALA A 120 0.53 -15.09 11.36
N ASP A 121 1.82 -15.20 11.03
CA ASP A 121 2.86 -15.40 12.04
C ASP A 121 3.15 -14.10 12.79
N LEU A 122 3.06 -12.95 12.10
CA LEU A 122 3.08 -11.64 12.76
C LEU A 122 1.90 -11.48 13.73
N LEU A 123 0.70 -11.88 13.33
CA LEU A 123 -0.48 -11.78 14.19
C LEU A 123 -0.37 -12.71 15.41
N LYS A 124 0.14 -13.94 15.26
CA LYS A 124 0.38 -14.84 16.41
C LYS A 124 1.37 -14.24 17.40
N MET A 125 2.42 -13.60 16.91
CA MET A 125 3.40 -12.93 17.78
C MET A 125 2.77 -11.78 18.57
N LEU A 126 1.81 -11.05 17.99
CA LEU A 126 1.06 -9.99 18.68
C LEU A 126 0.05 -10.54 19.71
N ASP A 127 -0.46 -11.75 19.48
CA ASP A 127 -1.38 -12.45 20.39
C ASP A 127 -0.64 -13.15 21.56
N SER A 128 0.65 -13.42 21.39
CA SER A 128 1.47 -14.15 22.37
C SER A 128 1.66 -13.35 23.65
N THR A 129 1.71 -14.05 24.79
CA THR A 129 2.08 -13.44 26.08
C THR A 129 3.56 -13.04 26.10
N ILE A 130 3.96 -12.15 27.02
CA ILE A 130 5.36 -11.75 27.17
C ILE A 130 6.22 -12.97 27.50
N GLU A 131 5.70 -13.89 28.32
CA GLU A 131 6.40 -15.11 28.71
C GLU A 131 6.62 -16.06 27.52
N GLU A 132 5.62 -16.25 26.66
CA GLU A 132 5.74 -17.07 25.45
C GLU A 132 6.64 -16.41 24.40
N ALA A 133 6.55 -15.09 24.25
CA ALA A 133 7.44 -14.34 23.37
C ALA A 133 8.90 -14.40 23.85
N ASP A 134 9.14 -14.30 25.16
CA ASP A 134 10.47 -14.44 25.77
C ASP A 134 11.01 -15.86 25.54
N GLU A 135 10.19 -16.90 25.64
CA GLU A 135 10.61 -18.27 25.35
C GLU A 135 11.03 -18.44 23.87
N ILE A 136 10.25 -17.90 22.92
CA ILE A 136 10.56 -17.92 21.48
C ILE A 136 11.87 -17.15 21.19
N VAL A 137 12.05 -15.97 21.80
CA VAL A 137 13.25 -15.15 21.61
C VAL A 137 14.49 -15.81 22.24
N ASN A 138 14.34 -16.46 23.39
CA ASN A 138 15.44 -17.16 24.06
C ASN A 138 15.88 -18.43 23.30
N ASP A 139 14.97 -19.08 22.57
CA ASP A 139 15.31 -20.21 21.69
C ASP A 139 15.94 -19.76 20.37
N TYR A 140 15.68 -18.52 19.91
CA TYR A 140 16.22 -17.99 18.67
C TYR A 140 17.75 -17.87 18.70
N GLY A 141 18.43 -18.74 17.94
CA GLY A 141 19.90 -18.83 17.92
C GLY A 141 20.48 -19.84 18.91
N SER A 142 19.64 -20.53 19.67
CA SER A 142 20.01 -21.75 20.39
C SER A 142 20.07 -22.90 19.38
N PHE A 143 21.16 -23.67 19.42
CA PHE A 143 21.31 -24.88 18.62
C PHE A 143 21.30 -26.07 19.57
N PRO A 144 20.64 -27.18 19.24
CA PRO A 144 20.68 -28.37 20.07
C PRO A 144 22.15 -28.83 20.22
N ASP A 145 22.52 -29.27 21.43
CA ASP A 145 23.90 -29.68 21.76
C ASP A 145 24.44 -30.72 20.76
N THR A 146 23.58 -31.50 20.14
CA THR A 146 23.90 -32.46 19.09
C THR A 146 24.41 -31.80 17.81
N GLU A 147 23.81 -30.69 17.36
CA GLU A 147 24.27 -29.92 16.21
C GLU A 147 25.54 -29.14 16.51
N VAL A 148 25.64 -28.55 17.70
CA VAL A 148 26.87 -27.90 18.18
C VAL A 148 28.02 -28.91 18.25
N ALA A 149 27.76 -30.11 18.76
CA ALA A 149 28.73 -31.20 18.79
C ALA A 149 29.13 -31.66 17.38
N ASN A 150 28.20 -31.68 16.41
CA ASN A 150 28.50 -32.04 15.03
C ASN A 150 29.33 -30.97 14.32
N MET A 151 29.08 -29.68 14.56
CA MET A 151 29.91 -28.59 14.06
C MET A 151 31.32 -28.64 14.65
N ASN A 152 31.45 -28.91 15.94
CA ASN A 152 32.75 -29.08 16.61
C ASN A 152 33.48 -30.39 16.25
N ARG A 153 32.76 -31.37 15.70
CA ARG A 153 33.31 -32.63 15.18
C ARG A 153 33.70 -32.55 13.71
N ARG A 154 33.40 -31.46 13.00
CA ARG A 154 33.99 -31.27 11.67
C ARG A 154 35.50 -31.23 11.86
N PRO A 155 36.26 -32.14 11.22
CA PRO A 155 37.71 -32.03 11.26
C PRO A 155 38.07 -30.64 10.74
N VAL A 156 38.92 -29.93 11.48
CA VAL A 156 39.59 -28.73 10.99
C VAL A 156 40.13 -29.12 9.61
N GLU A 157 39.57 -28.54 8.54
CA GLU A 157 40.22 -28.66 7.23
C GLU A 157 41.66 -28.22 7.46
N GLU A 158 42.60 -29.14 7.25
CA GLU A 158 44.01 -28.87 7.46
C GLU A 158 44.33 -27.57 6.74
N HIS A 159 44.76 -26.57 7.51
CA HIS A 159 45.18 -25.29 6.96
C HIS A 159 46.35 -25.58 6.02
N ILE A 160 46.10 -25.71 4.72
CA ILE A 160 47.14 -25.84 3.72
C ILE A 160 47.98 -24.56 3.84
N PRO A 161 49.28 -24.64 4.18
CA PRO A 161 50.13 -23.46 4.24
C PRO A 161 50.08 -22.72 2.90
N TYR A 162 49.96 -21.39 2.95
CA TYR A 162 49.82 -20.52 1.77
C TYR A 162 50.88 -20.74 0.67
N ALA A 163 52.00 -21.39 1.00
CA ALA A 163 53.13 -21.63 0.12
C ALA A 163 52.86 -22.61 -1.04
N ASP A 164 51.83 -23.46 -0.96
CA ASP A 164 51.57 -24.50 -1.98
C ASP A 164 50.36 -24.20 -2.90
N THR A 165 49.86 -22.96 -2.90
CA THR A 165 48.89 -22.56 -3.93
C THR A 165 49.60 -22.38 -5.28
N PRO A 166 49.16 -23.05 -6.37
CA PRO A 166 49.76 -22.82 -7.67
C PRO A 166 49.57 -21.34 -8.04
N SER A 167 50.69 -20.65 -8.32
CA SER A 167 50.64 -19.26 -8.78
C SER A 167 49.99 -19.23 -10.16
N TYR A 168 48.73 -18.82 -10.22
CA TYR A 168 48.12 -18.50 -11.50
C TYR A 168 48.77 -17.22 -12.03
N PRO A 169 49.20 -17.17 -13.31
CA PRO A 169 49.72 -15.95 -13.88
C PRO A 169 48.62 -14.89 -13.85
N VAL A 170 48.84 -13.83 -13.08
CA VAL A 170 48.01 -12.63 -13.14
C VAL A 170 48.22 -12.04 -14.53
N ALA A 171 47.19 -12.09 -15.37
CA ALA A 171 47.21 -11.36 -16.62
C ALA A 171 47.39 -9.87 -16.30
N PRO A 172 48.34 -9.15 -16.95
CA PRO A 172 48.47 -7.72 -16.74
C PRO A 172 47.14 -7.05 -17.10
N PRO A 173 46.77 -5.95 -16.41
CA PRO A 173 45.54 -5.25 -16.71
C PRO A 173 45.53 -4.87 -18.20
N ALA A 174 44.43 -5.18 -18.88
CA ALA A 174 44.20 -4.67 -20.21
C ALA A 174 44.15 -3.15 -20.12
N ASP A 175 45.24 -2.52 -20.54
CA ASP A 175 45.20 -1.13 -20.98
C ASP A 175 44.14 -1.03 -22.09
N GLU A 176 43.44 0.09 -22.13
CA GLU A 176 42.32 0.44 -23.03
C GLU A 176 40.90 0.13 -22.53
N THR A 177 40.41 1.03 -21.67
CA THR A 177 38.98 1.34 -21.56
C THR A 177 38.46 1.87 -22.92
N PRO A 178 37.45 1.27 -23.56
CA PRO A 178 36.80 1.88 -24.71
C PRO A 178 36.05 3.15 -24.27
N PRO A 179 36.05 4.25 -25.05
CA PRO A 179 35.30 5.44 -24.68
C PRO A 179 33.80 5.14 -24.66
N ALA A 180 33.13 5.59 -23.60
CA ALA A 180 31.69 5.50 -23.45
C ALA A 180 30.97 6.26 -24.59
N PRO A 181 29.82 5.77 -25.09
CA PRO A 181 29.03 6.50 -26.08
C PRO A 181 28.50 7.81 -25.50
N ALA A 182 28.69 8.90 -26.26
CA ALA A 182 28.31 10.25 -25.88
C ALA A 182 26.81 10.37 -25.60
N GLN A 183 26.46 10.89 -24.42
CA GLN A 183 25.11 11.33 -24.10
C GLN A 183 24.80 12.66 -24.83
N PRO A 184 23.60 12.86 -25.39
CA PRO A 184 23.22 14.14 -25.96
C PRO A 184 23.08 15.20 -24.86
N ALA A 185 23.69 16.36 -25.11
CA ALA A 185 23.78 17.48 -24.17
C ALA A 185 22.41 18.00 -23.71
N ALA A 186 22.28 18.17 -22.39
CA ALA A 186 21.23 18.96 -21.77
C ALA A 186 21.35 20.42 -22.25
N GLN A 187 20.26 20.94 -22.82
CA GLN A 187 20.15 22.36 -23.18
C GLN A 187 19.84 23.18 -21.92
N THR A 188 20.67 24.18 -21.67
CA THR A 188 20.48 25.22 -20.65
C THR A 188 19.28 26.10 -21.00
N PRO A 189 18.37 26.43 -20.05
CA PRO A 189 17.37 27.47 -20.32
C PRO A 189 18.03 28.85 -20.28
N ALA A 190 17.87 29.61 -21.37
CA ALA A 190 18.20 31.02 -21.43
C ALA A 190 17.13 31.84 -20.69
N ALA A 191 17.56 32.82 -19.90
CA ALA A 191 16.69 33.81 -19.28
C ALA A 191 16.50 35.02 -20.19
N VAL A 192 15.26 35.44 -20.51
CA VAL A 192 14.94 36.85 -20.84
C VAL A 192 13.44 37.18 -20.62
N SER A 193 13.22 38.15 -19.71
CA SER A 193 12.27 39.29 -19.67
C SER A 193 10.73 39.19 -19.68
N ASP A 194 10.20 40.06 -18.80
CA ASP A 194 8.85 40.57 -18.64
C ASP A 194 8.12 40.95 -19.92
N ASN A 195 6.84 40.56 -20.02
CA ASN A 195 5.80 41.53 -20.37
C ASN A 195 4.39 41.07 -19.96
N ALA A 196 3.54 42.08 -19.77
CA ALA A 196 2.28 42.11 -19.05
C ALA A 196 1.12 41.28 -19.63
N GLY A 197 0.18 40.90 -18.75
CA GLY A 197 -1.14 40.39 -19.16
C GLY A 197 -1.93 39.58 -18.12
N VAL A 198 -1.97 40.00 -16.84
CA VAL A 198 -2.86 39.35 -15.85
C VAL A 198 -4.28 39.90 -16.00
N SER A 199 -5.20 39.06 -16.47
CA SER A 199 -6.64 39.28 -16.35
C SER A 199 -7.12 38.60 -15.07
N THR A 200 -7.42 39.40 -14.05
CA THR A 200 -7.94 38.99 -12.75
C THR A 200 -9.42 38.65 -12.84
N TYR A 201 -9.82 37.45 -12.38
CA TYR A 201 -11.21 37.15 -12.01
C TYR A 201 -11.32 37.23 -10.49
N THR A 202 -12.18 38.14 -10.03
CA THR A 202 -12.43 38.43 -8.61
C THR A 202 -13.70 37.70 -8.16
N PRO A 203 -13.69 36.87 -7.10
CA PRO A 203 -14.90 36.48 -6.40
C PRO A 203 -15.24 37.53 -5.34
N GLN A 204 -16.49 38.00 -5.33
CA GLN A 204 -17.02 38.98 -4.39
C GLN A 204 -17.30 38.37 -3.01
N ASP A 205 -16.93 39.10 -1.97
CA ASP A 205 -17.24 38.87 -0.55
C ASP A 205 -18.74 39.04 -0.22
N SER A 206 -19.27 38.14 0.62
CA SER A 206 -20.23 38.50 1.70
C SER A 206 -20.25 37.41 2.78
N PRO A 207 -20.45 37.77 4.07
CA PRO A 207 -19.89 37.02 5.19
C PRO A 207 -20.88 36.01 5.79
N ALA A 208 -20.38 34.83 6.17
CA ALA A 208 -21.07 33.90 7.06
C ALA A 208 -20.29 33.79 8.39
N GLN A 209 -21.00 33.98 9.50
CA GLN A 209 -20.47 34.02 10.87
C GLN A 209 -19.80 32.70 11.28
N PRO A 210 -18.79 32.72 12.18
CA PRO A 210 -18.22 31.50 12.74
C PRO A 210 -19.10 30.94 13.87
N PRO A 211 -19.25 29.60 14.00
CA PRO A 211 -19.82 28.99 15.19
C PRO A 211 -18.82 29.05 16.34
N GLN A 212 -19.34 29.34 17.53
CA GLN A 212 -18.61 29.39 18.79
C GLN A 212 -18.34 27.99 19.38
N SER A 213 -17.30 27.97 20.23
CA SER A 213 -17.08 27.13 21.41
C SER A 213 -16.44 25.74 21.27
N GLY A 214 -15.51 25.47 22.19
CA GLY A 214 -14.91 24.17 22.46
C GLY A 214 -13.39 24.26 22.68
N ASP A 215 -12.96 24.79 23.82
CA ASP A 215 -11.57 24.73 24.29
C ASP A 215 -11.26 23.29 24.74
N ASP A 216 -10.79 22.47 23.81
CA ASP A 216 -10.28 21.13 24.09
C ASP A 216 -8.76 21.28 24.12
N GLY A 217 -8.14 21.05 25.27
CA GLY A 217 -6.76 21.41 25.64
C GLY A 217 -5.62 20.73 24.84
N ARG A 218 -5.84 20.44 23.56
CA ARG A 218 -4.86 19.95 22.60
C ARG A 218 -4.07 21.12 22.03
N ARG A 219 -2.74 21.03 22.05
CA ARG A 219 -1.87 22.04 21.44
C ARG A 219 -2.03 21.96 19.92
N TYR A 220 -2.14 23.10 19.24
CA TYR A 220 -2.25 23.17 17.79
C TYR A 220 -1.31 24.22 17.21
N ILE A 221 -0.87 23.99 15.96
CA ILE A 221 -0.19 24.97 15.13
C ILE A 221 -1.11 25.42 14.00
N ILE A 222 -1.06 26.70 13.63
CA ILE A 222 -1.86 27.24 12.53
C ILE A 222 -0.99 27.27 11.27
N CYS A 223 -1.46 26.65 10.19
CA CYS A 223 -0.75 26.66 8.92
C CYS A 223 -0.69 28.10 8.34
N PRO A 224 0.49 28.66 8.04
CA PRO A 224 0.62 30.02 7.53
C PRO A 224 0.14 30.19 6.08
N LYS A 225 -0.16 29.09 5.37
CA LYS A 225 -0.55 29.09 3.96
C LYS A 225 -2.06 28.97 3.74
N CYS A 226 -2.78 28.28 4.63
CA CYS A 226 -4.23 28.06 4.49
C CYS A 226 -5.04 28.36 5.76
N GLY A 227 -4.41 28.66 6.91
CA GLY A 227 -5.10 29.05 8.14
C GLY A 227 -5.77 27.91 8.92
N GLU A 228 -5.64 26.65 8.46
CA GLU A 228 -6.19 25.50 9.17
C GLU A 228 -5.40 25.17 10.45
N ARG A 229 -6.12 24.69 11.47
CA ARG A 229 -5.55 24.24 12.74
C ARG A 229 -5.08 22.79 12.62
N ILE A 230 -3.79 22.58 12.80
CA ILE A 230 -3.18 21.26 12.85
C ILE A 230 -2.97 20.91 14.32
N CYS A 231 -3.67 19.89 14.81
CA CYS A 231 -3.45 19.39 16.17
C CYS A 231 -2.07 18.71 16.25
N LEU A 232 -1.35 18.97 17.34
CA LEU A 232 -0.08 18.33 17.66
C LEU A 232 -0.30 17.01 18.41
#